data_AF-A0A645HWE0-F1
#
_entry.id   AF-A0A645HWE0-F1
#
_cell.length_a   1.000
_cell.length_b   1.000
_cell.length_c   1.000
_cell.angle_alpha   90.00
_cell.angle_beta   90.00
_cell.angle_gamma   90.00
#
_symmetry.space_group_name_H-M   'P 1'
#
loop_
_entity.id
_entity.type
_entity.pdbx_description
1 polymer ?
#
loop_
_entity_poly.entity_id
_entity_poly.type
_entity_poly.pdbx_seq_one_letter_code
_entity_poly.pdbx_strand_id
1 'polypeptide(L)'
;MKDFYDFLKRMGGMHDSTVACLTWLPSERRVEFHFDDLYSNFDGLPEYPGREPGMIALHGVSNLTIALENDGPLRVFEFLPQEDESDVVLVTFSPSGKIRARFCAADYPPCRLVTDS
;
A
#
# COMPACT_ATOMS: atom_id res chain seq x y z
N MET A 1 -2.96 9.05 10.98
CA MET A 1 -3.14 9.33 9.54
C MET A 1 -1.91 9.97 8.93
N LYS A 2 -1.44 11.12 9.45
CA LYS A 2 -0.18 11.75 9.00
C LYS A 2 1.01 10.78 8.96
N ASP A 3 1.22 10.01 10.02
CA ASP A 3 2.35 9.07 10.10
C ASP A 3 2.31 7.98 9.02
N PHE A 4 1.11 7.50 8.65
CA PHE A 4 0.94 6.53 7.57
C PHE A 4 1.24 7.15 6.21
N TYR A 5 0.88 8.43 6.01
CA TYR A 5 1.17 9.14 4.77
C TYR A 5 2.65 9.44 4.62
N ASP A 6 3.30 9.82 5.71
CA ASP A 6 4.74 10.00 5.73
C ASP A 6 5.46 8.66 5.47
N PHE A 7 4.92 7.54 5.98
CA PHE A 7 5.38 6.20 5.62
C PHE A 7 5.25 5.92 4.11
N LEU A 8 4.06 6.08 3.51
CA LEU A 8 3.86 5.82 2.07
C LEU A 8 4.77 6.69 1.19
N LYS A 9 4.96 7.96 1.56
CA LYS A 9 5.89 8.86 0.86
C LYS A 9 7.34 8.38 0.95
N ARG A 10 7.79 7.94 2.13
CA ARG A 10 9.13 7.36 2.30
C ARG A 10 9.32 6.08 1.49
N MET A 11 8.26 5.28 1.33
CA MET A 11 8.25 4.07 0.52
C MET A 11 8.11 4.36 -1.00
N GLY A 12 8.15 5.62 -1.44
CA GLY A 12 8.02 6.00 -2.85
C GLY A 12 6.65 5.64 -3.44
N GLY A 13 5.58 5.69 -2.64
CA GLY A 13 4.24 5.26 -3.07
C GLY A 13 4.14 3.76 -3.35
N MET A 14 5.11 2.96 -2.88
CA MET A 14 5.19 1.51 -3.06
C MET A 14 5.13 1.05 -4.52
N HIS A 15 5.62 1.88 -5.45
CA HIS A 15 5.65 1.55 -6.88
C HIS A 15 6.32 0.18 -7.11
N ASP A 16 5.85 -0.57 -8.11
CA ASP A 16 6.30 -1.92 -8.47
C ASP A 16 6.09 -3.03 -7.43
N SER A 17 5.66 -2.69 -6.21
CA SER A 17 5.30 -3.68 -5.19
C SER A 17 4.11 -4.50 -5.68
N THR A 18 4.17 -5.82 -5.52
CA THR A 18 3.08 -6.72 -5.95
C THR A 18 2.22 -7.09 -4.75
N VAL A 19 0.91 -6.82 -4.85
CA VAL A 19 -0.08 -7.30 -3.87
C VAL A 19 -0.33 -8.78 -4.13
N ALA A 20 0.16 -9.62 -3.22
CA ALA A 20 -0.03 -11.07 -3.25
C ALA A 20 -1.45 -11.47 -2.82
N CYS A 21 -2.02 -10.75 -1.85
CA CYS A 21 -3.37 -11.00 -1.37
C CYS A 21 -4.04 -9.71 -0.89
N LEU A 22 -5.32 -9.56 -1.23
CA LEU A 22 -6.21 -8.55 -0.67
C LEU A 22 -7.25 -9.25 0.19
N THR A 23 -7.26 -8.97 1.49
CA THR A 23 -8.24 -9.57 2.42
C THR A 23 -9.23 -8.49 2.87
N TRP A 24 -10.51 -8.71 2.63
CA TRP A 24 -11.59 -7.85 3.11
C TRP A 24 -12.37 -8.53 4.24
N LEU A 25 -12.35 -7.92 5.42
CA LEU A 25 -13.02 -8.39 6.63
C LEU A 25 -14.11 -7.39 7.04
N PRO A 26 -15.30 -7.41 6.39
CA PRO A 26 -16.34 -6.41 6.60
C PRO A 26 -16.90 -6.38 8.02
N SER A 27 -16.97 -7.53 8.72
CA SER A 27 -17.38 -7.61 10.12
C SER A 27 -16.45 -6.84 11.06
N GLU A 28 -15.18 -6.73 10.69
CA GLU A 28 -14.14 -6.01 11.43
C GLU A 28 -13.90 -4.60 10.88
N ARG A 29 -14.57 -4.22 9.77
CA ARG A 29 -14.31 -3.00 9.01
C ARG A 29 -12.82 -2.85 8.70
N ARG A 30 -12.21 -3.92 8.21
CA ARG A 30 -10.77 -4.01 7.98
C ARG A 30 -10.44 -4.52 6.58
N VAL A 31 -9.53 -3.85 5.89
CA VAL A 31 -8.94 -4.33 4.63
C VAL A 31 -7.44 -4.49 4.80
N GLU A 32 -6.88 -5.56 4.25
CA GLU A 32 -5.46 -5.86 4.32
C GLU A 32 -4.87 -6.03 2.93
N PHE A 33 -3.73 -5.38 2.72
CA PHE A 33 -2.89 -5.53 1.54
C PHE A 33 -1.64 -6.32 1.96
N HIS A 34 -1.47 -7.51 1.40
CA HIS A 34 -0.30 -8.35 1.62
C HIS A 34 0.61 -8.24 0.40
N PHE A 35 1.87 -7.91 0.63
CA PHE A 35 2.87 -7.67 -0.40
C PHE A 35 3.94 -8.75 -0.37
N ASP A 36 4.37 -9.17 -1.55
CA ASP A 36 5.51 -10.09 -1.72
C ASP A 36 6.85 -9.45 -1.38
N ASP A 37 6.93 -8.13 -1.55
CA ASP A 37 8.06 -7.28 -1.23
C ASP A 37 7.57 -5.82 -1.16
N LEU A 38 7.77 -5.19 -0.01
CA LEU A 38 7.39 -3.80 0.23
C LEU A 38 8.36 -2.80 -0.41
N TYR A 39 9.59 -3.23 -0.68
CA TYR A 39 10.67 -2.35 -1.12
C TYR A 39 11.01 -2.54 -2.61
N SER A 40 10.15 -3.19 -3.40
CA SER A 40 10.44 -3.46 -4.82
C SER A 40 10.72 -2.21 -5.65
N ASN A 41 10.16 -1.05 -5.29
CA ASN A 41 10.49 0.24 -5.91
C ASN A 41 11.98 0.59 -5.83
N PHE A 42 12.69 0.04 -4.84
CA PHE A 42 14.09 0.33 -4.59
C PHE A 42 15.03 -0.74 -5.17
N ASP A 43 14.51 -1.81 -5.79
CA ASP A 43 15.36 -2.89 -6.32
C ASP A 43 16.44 -2.35 -7.28
N GLY A 44 17.70 -2.67 -6.98
CA GLY A 44 18.88 -2.15 -7.67
C GLY A 44 19.46 -0.85 -7.10
N LEU A 45 18.83 -0.24 -6.08
CA LEU A 45 19.35 0.95 -5.39
C LEU A 45 20.07 0.57 -4.07
N PRO A 46 21.05 1.37 -3.61
CA PRO A 46 21.73 1.15 -2.32
C PRO A 46 20.79 1.10 -1.12
N GLU A 47 19.67 1.82 -1.18
CA GLU A 47 18.70 1.90 -0.09
C GLU A 47 17.82 0.66 0.04
N TYR A 48 17.86 -0.26 -0.93
CA TYR A 48 17.09 -1.50 -0.93
C TYR A 48 17.58 -2.44 0.18
N PRO A 49 16.77 -2.72 1.20
CA PRO A 49 17.15 -3.64 2.28
C PRO A 49 17.12 -5.11 1.87
N GLY A 50 16.77 -5.40 0.60
CA GLY A 50 16.42 -6.73 0.13
C GLY A 50 14.92 -7.00 0.21
N ARG A 51 14.52 -8.16 -0.33
CA ARG A 51 13.12 -8.58 -0.42
C ARG A 51 12.50 -8.72 0.97
N GLU A 52 11.49 -7.91 1.28
CA GLU A 52 10.79 -7.97 2.56
C GLU A 52 9.27 -8.02 2.35
N PRO A 53 8.65 -9.21 2.46
CA PRO A 53 7.19 -9.33 2.47
C PRO A 53 6.59 -8.56 3.64
N GLY A 54 5.40 -8.03 3.47
CA GLY A 54 4.72 -7.35 4.57
C GLY A 54 3.27 -7.00 4.30
N MET A 55 2.63 -6.43 5.31
CA MET A 55 1.19 -6.20 5.33
C MET A 55 0.88 -4.77 5.74
N ILE A 56 -0.04 -4.14 5.01
CA ILE A 56 -0.69 -2.90 5.43
C ILE A 56 -2.16 -3.21 5.71
N ALA A 57 -2.62 -2.94 6.94
CA ALA A 57 -4.02 -3.11 7.32
C ALA A 57 -4.67 -1.74 7.56
N LEU A 58 -5.80 -1.48 6.92
CA LEU A 58 -6.63 -0.31 7.18
C LEU A 58 -7.81 -0.72 8.05
N HIS A 59 -8.05 0.04 9.12
CA HIS A 59 -9.08 -0.20 10.14
C HIS A 59 -10.16 0.86 10.12
N GLY A 60 -11.36 0.50 10.59
CA GLY A 60 -12.50 1.42 10.60
C GLY A 60 -12.95 1.79 9.18
N VAL A 61 -12.78 0.88 8.23
CA VAL A 61 -13.15 1.08 6.83
C VAL A 61 -14.65 1.31 6.72
N SER A 62 -15.03 2.50 6.26
CA SER A 62 -16.43 2.93 6.13
C SER A 62 -16.90 2.90 4.68
N ASN A 63 -15.97 2.99 3.73
CA ASN A 63 -16.24 2.88 2.31
C ASN A 63 -15.04 2.20 1.64
N LEU A 64 -15.31 1.18 0.84
CA LEU A 64 -14.33 0.45 0.06
C LEU A 64 -14.87 0.29 -1.36
N THR A 65 -14.14 0.82 -2.33
CA THR A 65 -14.42 0.63 -3.75
C THR A 65 -13.26 -0.12 -4.37
N ILE A 66 -13.55 -1.27 -5.00
CA ILE A 66 -12.57 -2.10 -5.71
C ILE A 66 -13.01 -2.12 -7.17
N ALA A 67 -12.16 -1.60 -8.05
CA ALA A 67 -12.36 -1.62 -9.50
C ALA A 67 -11.09 -2.18 -10.13
N LEU A 68 -11.03 -3.51 -10.26
CA LEU A 68 -9.90 -4.23 -10.85
C LEU A 68 -10.36 -4.84 -12.17
N GLU A 69 -9.58 -4.63 -13.22
CA GLU A 69 -9.89 -5.07 -14.59
C GLU A 69 -8.78 -5.97 -15.16
N ASN A 70 -7.97 -6.58 -14.28
CA ASN A 70 -6.76 -7.32 -14.63
C ASN A 70 -6.80 -8.74 -14.05
N ASP A 71 -6.46 -9.75 -14.87
CA ASP A 71 -6.30 -11.16 -14.48
C ASP A 71 -4.85 -11.51 -14.05
N GLY A 72 -3.92 -10.56 -14.15
CA GLY A 72 -2.50 -10.67 -13.81
C GLY A 72 -2.14 -10.10 -12.44
N PRO A 73 -0.82 -10.02 -12.14
CA PRO A 73 -0.34 -9.52 -10.86
C PRO A 73 -0.83 -8.09 -10.57
N LEU A 74 -1.30 -7.86 -9.35
CA LEU A 74 -1.67 -6.53 -8.87
C LEU A 74 -0.43 -5.74 -8.47
N ARG A 75 0.30 -5.27 -9.49
CA ARG A 75 1.47 -4.42 -9.33
C ARG A 75 1.04 -2.98 -9.05
N VAL A 76 1.47 -2.44 -7.92
CA VAL A 76 1.19 -1.07 -7.53
C VAL A 76 1.84 -0.11 -8.52
N PHE A 77 1.03 0.77 -9.10
CA PHE A 77 1.49 1.96 -9.79
C PHE A 77 1.68 3.08 -8.77
N GLU A 78 0.69 3.30 -7.90
CA GLU A 78 0.78 4.32 -6.85
C GLU A 78 -0.11 3.96 -5.66
N PHE A 79 0.43 4.08 -4.44
CA PHE A 79 -0.30 3.93 -3.18
C PHE A 79 -0.12 5.22 -2.37
N LEU A 80 -1.13 6.10 -2.40
CA LEU A 80 -1.06 7.43 -1.77
C LEU A 80 -2.38 7.85 -1.13
N PRO A 81 -2.33 8.73 -0.11
CA PRO A 81 -3.51 9.47 0.32
C PRO A 81 -4.17 10.17 -0.86
N GLN A 82 -5.50 10.22 -0.86
CA GLN A 82 -6.18 11.08 -1.81
C GLN A 82 -5.96 12.55 -1.40
N GLU A 83 -5.65 13.40 -2.38
CA GLU A 83 -5.50 14.84 -2.16
C GLU A 83 -6.74 15.41 -1.46
N ASP A 84 -6.50 16.28 -0.47
CA ASP A 84 -7.50 16.92 0.38
C ASP A 84 -8.38 15.99 1.25
N GLU A 85 -8.19 14.67 1.20
CA GLU A 85 -8.94 13.68 1.99
C GLU A 85 -7.99 12.85 2.87
N SER A 86 -7.66 13.38 4.05
CA SER A 86 -6.70 12.76 4.98
C SER A 86 -7.17 11.46 5.64
N ASP A 87 -8.35 10.97 5.28
CA ASP A 87 -8.95 9.70 5.71
C ASP A 87 -9.25 8.76 4.54
N VAL A 88 -8.74 9.08 3.36
CA VAL A 88 -8.90 8.28 2.16
C VAL A 88 -7.54 7.91 1.60
N VAL A 89 -7.44 6.67 1.12
CA VAL A 89 -6.30 6.20 0.35
C VAL A 89 -6.76 5.66 -1.00
N LEU A 90 -5.95 5.93 -2.00
CA LEU A 90 -6.06 5.41 -3.35
C LEU A 90 -4.84 4.54 -3.64
N VAL A 91 -5.11 3.29 -4.02
CA VAL A 91 -4.11 2.39 -4.60
C VAL A 91 -4.48 2.20 -6.06
N THR A 92 -3.57 2.51 -6.97
CA THR A 92 -3.71 2.26 -8.41
C THR A 92 -2.75 1.17 -8.84
N PHE A 93 -3.15 0.39 -9.84
CA PHE A 93 -2.41 -0.77 -10.32
C PHE A 93 -2.07 -0.62 -11.80
N SER A 94 -0.94 -1.21 -12.21
CA SER A 94 -0.54 -1.33 -13.61
C SER A 94 -1.04 -2.65 -14.20
N PRO A 95 -1.58 -2.67 -15.44
CA PRO A 95 -1.78 -1.52 -16.35
C PRO A 95 -3.04 -0.70 -16.03
N SER A 96 -3.97 -1.26 -15.28
CA SER A 96 -5.20 -0.60 -14.86
C SER A 96 -5.72 -1.19 -13.55
N GLY A 97 -6.66 -0.46 -12.94
CA GLY A 97 -7.35 -0.87 -11.73
C GLY A 97 -7.03 0.05 -10.56
N LYS A 98 -7.99 0.17 -9.64
CA LYS A 98 -7.85 0.99 -8.44
C LYS A 98 -8.67 0.45 -7.28
N ILE A 99 -8.15 0.67 -6.08
CA ILE A 99 -8.84 0.46 -4.82
C ILE A 99 -8.86 1.80 -4.08
N ARG A 100 -10.04 2.22 -3.65
CA ARG A 100 -10.23 3.41 -2.83
C ARG A 100 -10.86 3.01 -1.51
N ALA A 101 -10.24 3.41 -0.40
CA ALA A 101 -10.75 3.11 0.93
C ALA A 101 -10.79 4.37 1.81
N ARG A 102 -11.92 4.60 2.49
CA ARG A 102 -12.01 5.55 3.61
C ARG A 102 -11.84 4.79 4.92
N PHE A 103 -10.91 5.21 5.77
CA PHE A 103 -10.47 4.46 6.95
C PHE A 103 -10.12 5.40 8.12
N CYS A 104 -10.00 4.86 9.34
CA CYS A 104 -9.71 5.63 10.54
C CYS A 104 -8.28 5.46 11.06
N ALA A 105 -7.69 4.29 10.85
CA ALA A 105 -6.34 3.96 11.30
C ALA A 105 -5.69 2.95 10.34
N ALA A 106 -4.36 2.93 10.31
CA ALA A 106 -3.61 1.97 9.52
C ALA A 106 -2.50 1.35 10.37
N ASP A 107 -2.33 0.03 10.26
CA ASP A 107 -1.15 -0.68 10.73
C ASP A 107 -0.25 -0.98 9.53
N TYR A 108 1.04 -0.75 9.70
CA TYR A 108 2.07 -0.92 8.68
C TYR A 108 3.41 -1.21 9.37
N PRO A 109 4.32 -1.95 8.72
CA PRO A 109 5.62 -2.26 9.30
C PRO A 109 6.51 -1.00 9.37
N PRO A 110 7.55 -1.02 10.22
CA PRO A 110 8.54 0.04 10.23
C PRO A 110 9.27 0.11 8.88
N CYS A 111 9.54 1.33 8.40
CA CYS A 111 10.36 1.55 7.20
C CYS A 111 11.84 1.31 7.52
N ARG A 112 12.49 0.44 6.73
CA ARG A 112 13.87 -0.05 6.92
C ARG A 112 14.80 0.27 5.77
N LEU A 113 14.52 1.33 5.01
CA LEU A 113 15.43 1.80 3.98
C LEU A 113 16.84 1.97 4.55
N VAL A 114 17.82 1.42 3.84
CA VAL A 114 19.23 1.54 4.23
C VAL A 114 19.69 2.93 3.85
N THR A 115 19.99 3.77 4.82
CA THR A 115 20.68 5.03 4.55
C THR A 115 22.17 4.77 4.68
N ASP A 116 22.95 5.03 3.62
CA ASP A 116 24.41 5.02 3.72
C ASP A 116 24.85 5.85 4.94
N SER A 117 25.69 5.22 5.77
CA SER A 117 26.28 5.81 6.99
C SER A 117 27.51 6.63 6.65
#